data_AF-A0A1G7KN95-F1
#
_entry.id   AF-A0A1G7KN95-F1
#
_cell.length_a   1.000
_cell.length_b   1.000
_cell.length_c   1.000
_cell.angle_alpha   90.00
_cell.angle_beta   90.00
_cell.angle_gamma   90.00
#
_symmetry.space_group_name_H-M   'P 1'
#
loop_
_entity.id
_entity.type
_entity.pdbx_description
1 polymer ?
#
loop_
_entity_poly.entity_id
_entity_poly.type
_entity_poly.pdbx_seq_one_letter_code
_entity_poly.pdbx_strand_id
1 'polypeptide(L)' 'MALLGRRRVEAVDAGDSIVLPAGRVRRVVPGPDGVSALVTAPGDSRATLPDGTDRGVPDRIA' A
#
# COMPACT_ATOMS: atom_id res chain seq x y z
N MET A 1 21.04 14.72 -17.48
CA MET A 1 20.22 13.56 -17.92
C MET A 1 19.79 12.80 -16.67
N ALA A 2 18.61 13.11 -16.14
CA ALA A 2 18.11 12.48 -14.91
C ALA A 2 17.48 11.12 -15.24
N LEU A 3 17.97 10.04 -14.63
CA LEU A 3 17.25 8.78 -14.60
C LEU A 3 15.97 8.99 -13.77
N LEU A 4 14.83 9.16 -14.43
CA LEU A 4 13.53 8.98 -13.79
C LEU A 4 13.51 7.53 -13.28
N GLY A 5 13.48 7.37 -11.95
CA GLY A 5 13.55 6.07 -11.29
C GLY A 5 12.50 5.12 -11.85
N ARG A 6 12.94 3.94 -12.28
CA ARG A 6 12.07 2.87 -12.76
C ARG A 6 11.05 2.56 -11.66
N ARG A 7 9.75 2.76 -11.93
CA ARG A 7 8.68 2.41 -11.00
C ARG A 7 8.70 0.89 -10.83
N ARG A 8 9.22 0.40 -9.71
CA ARG A 8 9.22 -1.03 -9.38
C ARG A 8 7.78 -1.45 -9.08
N VAL A 9 7.29 -2.38 -9.88
CA VAL A 9 5.99 -3.04 -9.68
C VAL A 9 6.29 -4.46 -9.22
N GLU A 10 5.60 -4.89 -8.16
CA GLU A 10 5.70 -6.24 -7.62
C GLU A 10 4.28 -6.81 -7.60
N ALA A 11 4.08 -7.93 -8.29
CA ALA A 11 2.83 -8.65 -8.23
C ALA A 11 2.77 -9.43 -6.92
N VAL A 12 1.59 -9.46 -6.31
CA VAL A 12 1.33 -10.10 -5.02
C VAL A 12 0.03 -10.86 -5.17
N ASP A 13 0.08 -12.17 -4.96
CA ASP A 13 -1.07 -13.05 -5.05
C ASP A 13 -1.59 -13.44 -3.66
N ALA A 14 -2.73 -14.14 -3.62
CA ALA A 14 -3.30 -14.63 -2.37
C ALA A 14 -2.33 -15.56 -1.64
N GLY A 15 -2.05 -15.24 -0.36
CA GLY A 15 -1.09 -15.98 0.47
C GLY A 15 0.31 -15.37 0.50
N ASP A 16 0.64 -14.46 -0.43
CA ASP A 16 1.89 -13.72 -0.38
C ASP A 16 1.88 -12.69 0.75
N SER A 17 3.09 -12.36 1.21
CA SER A 17 3.31 -11.28 2.17
C SER A 17 4.44 -10.39 1.68
N ILE A 18 4.20 -9.07 1.71
CA ILE A 18 5.21 -8.08 1.37
C ILE A 18 5.42 -7.11 2.53
N VAL A 19 6.67 -6.71 2.73
CA VAL A 19 7.02 -5.67 3.70
C VAL A 19 7.15 -4.35 2.97
N LEU A 20 6.50 -3.32 3.52
CA LEU A 20 6.52 -1.97 3.02
C LEU A 20 7.52 -1.11 3.82
N PRO A 21 8.80 -0.96 3.41
CA PRO A 21 9.75 -0.05 4.04
C PRO A 21 9.22 1.38 4.27
N ALA A 22 9.53 1.96 5.43
CA ALA A 22 9.16 3.32 5.80
C ALA A 22 9.76 4.40 4.86
N GLY A 23 9.16 5.59 4.89
CA GLY A 23 9.65 6.75 4.13
C GLY A 23 9.45 6.67 2.61
N ARG A 24 8.74 5.65 2.12
CA ARG A 24 8.41 5.50 0.69
C ARG A 24 6.90 5.43 0.50
N VAL A 25 6.38 6.38 -0.26
CA VAL A 25 4.99 6.33 -0.73
C VAL A 25 4.84 5.12 -1.66
N ARG A 26 3.83 4.30 -1.39
CA ARG A 26 3.46 3.17 -2.24
C ARG A 26 2.02 3.29 -2.65
N ARG A 27 1.73 2.73 -3.82
CA ARG A 27 0.37 2.63 -4.34
C ARG A 27 0.03 1.16 -4.47
N VAL A 28 -0.95 0.71 -3.70
CA VAL A 28 -1.59 -0.58 -3.90
C VAL A 28 -2.61 -0.43 -5.02
N VAL A 29 -2.56 -1.33 -6.01
CA VAL A 29 -3.50 -1.34 -7.13
C VAL A 29 -4.20 -2.69 -7.08
N PRO A 30 -5.51 -2.72 -6.77
CA PRO A 30 -6.27 -3.97 -6.77
C PRO A 30 -6.38 -4.54 -8.18
N GLY A 31 -6.56 -5.86 -8.27
CA GLY A 31 -6.97 -6.54 -9.49
C GLY A 31 -8.44 -6.24 -9.85
N PRO A 32 -8.95 -6.82 -10.94
CA PRO A 32 -10.33 -6.62 -11.39
C PRO A 32 -11.37 -7.04 -10.33
N ASP A 33 -11.07 -8.06 -9.53
CA ASP A 33 -11.95 -8.56 -8.46
C ASP A 33 -11.79 -7.81 -7.13
N GLY A 34 -10.97 -6.75 -7.10
CA GLY A 34 -10.59 -6.07 -5.88
C GLY A 34 -9.38 -6.72 -5.18
N VAL A 35 -9.18 -6.35 -3.92
CA VAL A 35 -8.18 -6.97 -3.04
C VAL A 35 -8.66 -6.89 -1.59
N SER A 36 -8.43 -7.96 -0.84
CA SER A 36 -8.49 -7.95 0.62
C SER A 36 -7.11 -8.30 1.17
N ALA A 37 -6.64 -7.55 2.17
CA ALA A 37 -5.30 -7.72 2.71
C ALA A 37 -5.25 -7.44 4.21
N LEU A 38 -4.46 -8.22 4.93
CA LEU A 38 -4.11 -7.98 6.33
C LEU A 38 -2.92 -7.00 6.39
N VAL A 39 -3.04 -5.85 7.07
CA VAL A 39 -2.00 -4.78 7.04
C VAL A 39 -1.52 -4.37 8.43
N THR A 40 -0.48 -5.00 8.96
CA THR A 40 0.10 -4.59 10.24
C THR A 40 1.08 -3.44 10.08
N ALA A 41 0.94 -2.37 10.87
CA ALA A 41 1.83 -1.21 10.85
C ALA A 41 1.89 -0.54 12.25
N PRO A 42 2.87 0.35 12.50
CA PRO A 42 2.88 1.20 13.70
C PRO A 42 1.57 1.98 13.86
N GLY A 43 1.16 2.22 15.11
CA GLY A 43 -0.14 2.81 15.45
C GLY A 43 -0.38 4.25 14.97
N ASP A 44 0.62 4.90 14.39
CA ASP A 44 0.56 6.24 13.78
C ASP A 44 0.62 6.21 12.24
N SER A 45 0.62 5.02 11.64
CA SER A 45 0.63 4.84 10.19
C SER A 45 -0.67 5.36 9.55
N ARG A 46 -0.58 5.89 8.32
CA ARG A 46 -1.72 6.47 7.61
C ARG A 46 -1.98 5.80 6.27
N ALA A 47 -3.26 5.59 5.97
CA ALA A 47 -3.73 5.14 4.67
C ALA A 47 -4.52 6.24 3.97
N THR A 48 -4.10 6.63 2.77
CA THR A 48 -4.80 7.66 1.96
C THR A 48 -5.42 7.01 0.73
N LEU A 49 -6.69 7.30 0.49
CA LEU A 49 -7.41 6.87 -0.70
C LEU A 49 -7.05 7.73 -1.92
N PRO A 50 -7.33 7.27 -3.16
CA PRO A 50 -7.01 8.03 -4.37
C PRO A 50 -7.67 9.40 -4.46
N ASP A 51 -8.78 9.63 -3.77
CA ASP A 51 -9.49 10.91 -3.69
C ASP A 51 -8.90 11.88 -2.64
N GLY A 52 -7.81 11.48 -1.97
CA GLY A 52 -7.16 12.25 -0.92
C GLY A 52 -7.75 12.03 0.47
N THR A 53 -8.78 11.19 0.61
CA THR A 53 -9.33 10.84 1.93
C THR A 53 -8.28 10.13 2.76
N ASP A 54 -7.88 10.74 3.88
CA ASP A 54 -7.06 10.10 4.90
C ASP A 54 -7.97 9.23 5.77
N ARG A 55 -7.79 7.91 5.70
CA ARG A 55 -8.46 6.96 6.60
C ARG A 55 -7.76 6.85 7.95
N GLY A 56 -6.75 7.70 8.20
CA GLY A 56 -5.99 7.75 9.44
C GLY A 56 -5.22 6.46 9.68
N VAL A 57 -5.01 6.17 10.96
CA VAL A 57 -4.72 4.82 11.44
C VAL A 57 -5.90 3.97 10.98
N PRO A 58 -5.72 2.97 10.10
CA PRO A 58 -6.83 2.13 9.69
C PRO A 58 -7.53 1.62 10.95
N ASP A 59 -8.83 1.94 11.11
CA ASP A 59 -9.61 1.62 12.33
C ASP A 59 -9.54 0.13 12.70
N ARG A 60 -9.20 -0.70 11.72
CA ARG A 60 -8.20 -1.78 11.78
C ARG A 60 -7.90 -2.16 10.33
N ILE A 61 -6.90 -3.00 10.20
CA ILE A 61 -7.03 -4.20 9.39
C ILE A 61 -8.39 -4.86 9.69
N ALA A 62 -9.43 -4.50 8.95
CA ALA A 62 -10.76 -5.10 9.01
C ALA A 62 -11.11 -5.61 7.62
#